data_AF-A0A3M1NW25-F1
#
_entry.id   AF-A0A3M1NW25-F1
#
_cell.length_a   1.000
_cell.length_b   1.000
_cell.length_c   1.000
_cell.angle_alpha   90.00
_cell.angle_beta   90.00
_cell.angle_gamma   90.00
#
_symmetry.space_group_name_H-M   'P 1'
#
loop_
_entity.id
_entity.type
_entity.pdbx_description
1 polymer ?
#
loop_
_entity_poly.entity_id
_entity_poly.type
_entity_poly.pdbx_seq_one_letter_code
_entity_poly.pdbx_strand_id
1 'polypeptide(L)'
;MESKVHTYDGEKITITYDVRRCLHVGECVRGLRAVFDPDRKPWVDPDAADPDAIAEVVARCPTGALHVRRKDGGAAEPVPSDNVVRLAPDGPLYVRGEVEIVTPDGTLLLKDTRVALCRCGRSANKPLCDNSHEGHFSDSGRLGTGGVKEGEARGALKITPARNGPLLLEGPFLIVDAEGREHRTGARAALCRCGASKNKPFCDGSHREIGFTDE
;
A
#
# COMPACT_ATOMS: atom_id res chain seq x y z
N MET A 1 -7.92 -4.21 -12.97
CA MET A 1 -7.94 -3.09 -12.01
C MET A 1 -8.14 -1.82 -12.80
N GLU A 2 -9.30 -1.17 -12.64
CA GLU A 2 -9.61 0.08 -13.31
C GLU A 2 -9.13 1.23 -12.41
N SER A 3 -8.24 2.09 -12.90
CA SER A 3 -7.80 3.29 -12.18
C SER A 3 -8.77 4.45 -12.42
N LYS A 4 -8.91 5.34 -11.43
CA LYS A 4 -9.68 6.58 -11.61
C LYS A 4 -8.83 7.75 -11.16
N VAL A 5 -7.97 8.21 -12.06
CA VAL A 5 -6.97 9.24 -11.78
C VAL A 5 -7.49 10.63 -12.15
N HIS A 6 -7.48 11.52 -11.17
CA HIS A 6 -7.63 12.96 -11.38
C HIS A 6 -6.26 13.62 -11.42
N THR A 7 -6.10 14.60 -12.31
CA THR A 7 -4.85 15.37 -12.46
C THR A 7 -5.13 16.82 -12.15
N TYR A 8 -4.32 17.40 -11.27
CA TYR A 8 -4.35 18.81 -10.90
C TYR A 8 -3.02 19.42 -11.31
N ASP A 9 -3.04 20.26 -12.31
CA ASP A 9 -1.84 20.80 -12.93
C ASP A 9 -1.61 22.24 -12.44
N GLY A 10 -0.54 22.44 -11.65
CA GLY A 10 -0.09 23.77 -11.22
C GLY A 10 1.10 24.27 -12.03
N GLU A 11 1.59 25.45 -11.67
CA GLU A 11 2.71 26.12 -12.34
C GLU A 11 4.01 25.32 -12.17
N LYS A 12 4.31 24.91 -10.92
CA LYS A 12 5.59 24.26 -10.56
C LYS A 12 5.47 22.76 -10.30
N ILE A 13 4.25 22.25 -10.11
CA ILE A 13 4.02 20.86 -9.73
C ILE A 13 2.68 20.36 -10.26
N THR A 14 2.64 19.13 -10.77
CA THR A 14 1.39 18.42 -11.06
C THR A 14 1.12 17.45 -9.91
N ILE A 15 -0.11 17.40 -9.40
CA ILE A 15 -0.57 16.40 -8.43
C ILE A 15 -1.53 15.44 -9.13
N THR A 16 -1.33 14.13 -9.01
CA THR A 16 -2.29 13.11 -9.46
C THR A 16 -2.94 12.41 -8.26
N TYR A 17 -4.20 12.05 -8.41
CA TYR A 17 -5.02 11.43 -7.37
C TYR A 17 -5.83 10.25 -7.93
N ASP A 18 -5.50 9.02 -7.54
CA ASP A 18 -6.28 7.83 -7.86
C ASP A 18 -7.34 7.54 -6.77
N VAL A 19 -8.60 7.83 -7.11
CA VAL A 19 -9.74 7.65 -6.20
C VAL A 19 -9.88 6.19 -5.75
N ARG A 20 -9.58 5.23 -6.63
CA ARG A 20 -9.76 3.80 -6.35
C ARG A 20 -8.75 3.27 -5.33
N ARG A 21 -7.65 4.00 -5.09
CA ARG A 21 -6.57 3.65 -4.15
C ARG A 21 -6.64 4.42 -2.84
N CYS A 22 -7.50 5.42 -2.74
CA CYS A 22 -7.62 6.27 -1.56
C CYS A 22 -8.39 5.54 -0.46
N LEU A 23 -7.75 5.32 0.68
CA LEU A 23 -8.41 4.79 1.89
C LEU A 23 -8.82 5.90 2.87
N HIS A 24 -8.75 7.16 2.46
CA HIS A 24 -9.09 8.34 3.28
C HIS A 24 -8.36 8.41 4.64
N VAL A 25 -7.12 7.93 4.71
CA VAL A 25 -6.27 7.96 5.94
C VAL A 25 -6.07 9.38 6.49
N GLY A 26 -6.16 10.40 5.63
CA GLY A 26 -6.17 11.81 6.03
C GLY A 26 -4.80 12.49 6.10
N GLU A 27 -3.72 11.83 5.69
CA GLU A 27 -2.36 12.40 5.69
C GLU A 27 -2.25 13.70 4.88
N CYS A 28 -2.90 13.76 3.72
CA CYS A 28 -2.86 14.93 2.85
C CYS A 28 -3.57 16.14 3.49
N VAL A 29 -4.81 15.96 3.95
CA VAL A 29 -5.62 17.03 4.54
C VAL A 29 -5.02 17.53 5.86
N ARG A 30 -4.58 16.62 6.73
CA ARG A 30 -3.90 17.00 7.99
C ARG A 30 -2.55 17.66 7.73
N GLY A 31 -1.86 17.22 6.68
CA GLY A 31 -0.51 17.66 6.36
C GLY A 31 -0.44 19.02 5.68
N LEU A 32 -1.40 19.36 4.80
CA LEU A 32 -1.36 20.59 4.02
C LEU A 32 -2.76 21.01 3.51
N ARG A 33 -3.63 21.43 4.44
CA ARG A 33 -5.04 21.76 4.12
C ARG A 33 -5.20 22.88 3.07
N ALA A 34 -4.25 23.81 2.96
CA ALA A 34 -4.28 24.84 1.91
C ALA A 34 -4.31 24.24 0.49
N VAL A 35 -3.61 23.11 0.30
CA VAL A 35 -3.56 22.36 -0.96
C VAL A 35 -4.67 21.32 -1.02
N PHE A 36 -4.93 20.59 0.07
CA PHE A 36 -5.90 19.50 0.13
C PHE A 36 -7.10 19.85 1.02
N ASP A 37 -8.18 20.34 0.42
CA ASP A 37 -9.38 20.77 1.14
C ASP A 37 -10.64 20.07 0.60
N PRO A 38 -11.19 19.06 1.31
CA PRO A 38 -12.41 18.35 0.91
C PRO A 38 -13.64 19.25 0.73
N ASP A 39 -13.64 20.44 1.35
CA ASP A 39 -14.76 21.38 1.29
C ASP A 39 -14.70 22.29 0.05
N ARG A 40 -13.57 22.28 -0.68
CA ARG A 40 -13.31 23.11 -1.87
C ARG A 40 -13.53 22.34 -3.17
N LYS A 41 -13.82 23.07 -4.25
CA LYS A 41 -13.82 22.55 -5.63
C LYS A 41 -12.98 23.46 -6.55
N PRO A 42 -11.89 22.94 -7.16
CA PRO A 42 -11.29 21.63 -6.93
C PRO A 42 -10.77 21.46 -5.50
N TRP A 43 -10.82 20.24 -4.96
CA TRP A 43 -10.36 19.96 -3.60
C TRP A 43 -8.83 20.02 -3.48
N VAL A 44 -8.12 19.82 -4.60
CA VAL A 44 -6.66 19.99 -4.72
C VAL A 44 -6.34 21.30 -5.43
N ASP A 45 -5.48 22.11 -4.83
CA ASP A 45 -4.92 23.33 -5.40
C ASP A 45 -3.39 23.24 -5.38
N PRO A 46 -2.74 22.86 -6.51
CA PRO A 46 -1.29 22.64 -6.56
C PRO A 46 -0.44 23.91 -6.39
N ASP A 47 -1.04 25.11 -6.49
CA ASP A 47 -0.33 26.39 -6.39
C ASP A 47 -0.53 27.06 -5.02
N ALA A 48 -1.29 26.44 -4.11
CA ALA A 48 -1.59 26.99 -2.78
C ALA A 48 -0.45 26.85 -1.76
N ALA A 49 0.68 26.21 -2.11
CA ALA A 49 1.83 26.05 -1.23
C ALA A 49 3.14 25.84 -2.00
N ASP A 50 4.25 25.85 -1.26
CA ASP A 50 5.57 25.54 -1.81
C ASP A 50 5.64 24.09 -2.37
N PRO A 51 6.21 23.86 -3.58
CA PRO A 51 6.30 22.53 -4.19
C PRO A 51 7.02 21.48 -3.36
N ASP A 52 7.99 21.87 -2.52
CA ASP A 52 8.69 20.92 -1.63
C ASP A 52 7.76 20.46 -0.51
N ALA A 53 6.99 21.38 0.09
CA ALA A 53 5.99 21.04 1.09
C ALA A 53 4.89 20.12 0.51
N ILE A 54 4.46 20.37 -0.72
CA ILE A 54 3.50 19.50 -1.43
C ILE A 54 4.09 18.10 -1.62
N ALA A 55 5.32 18.01 -2.14
CA ALA A 55 5.98 16.73 -2.38
C ALA A 55 6.15 15.92 -1.08
N GLU A 56 6.55 16.57 0.01
CA GLU A 56 6.68 15.94 1.34
C GLU A 56 5.34 15.38 1.82
N VAL A 57 4.26 16.17 1.73
CA VAL A 57 2.92 15.75 2.18
C VAL A 57 2.40 14.61 1.31
N VAL A 58 2.56 14.69 -0.01
CA VAL A 58 2.13 13.63 -0.93
C VAL A 58 2.89 12.33 -0.66
N ALA A 59 4.19 12.37 -0.37
CA ALA A 59 5.01 11.19 -0.04
C ALA A 59 4.53 10.44 1.22
N ARG A 60 3.79 11.13 2.11
CA ARG A 60 3.17 10.50 3.30
C ARG A 60 1.93 9.68 2.97
N CYS A 61 1.28 9.86 1.81
CA CYS A 61 0.16 9.02 1.39
C CYS A 61 0.55 7.52 1.42
N PRO A 62 -0.06 6.68 2.27
CA PRO A 62 0.42 5.31 2.48
C PRO A 62 0.01 4.34 1.38
N THR A 63 -0.89 4.74 0.49
CA THR A 63 -1.50 3.85 -0.52
C THR A 63 -1.01 4.11 -1.95
N GLY A 64 -0.19 5.16 -2.14
CA GLY A 64 0.15 5.68 -3.46
C GLY A 64 -1.07 6.22 -4.22
N ALA A 65 -2.14 6.62 -3.51
CA ALA A 65 -3.26 7.30 -4.15
C ALA A 65 -2.90 8.71 -4.62
N LEU A 66 -1.87 9.33 -4.03
CA LEU A 66 -1.37 10.64 -4.43
C LEU A 66 0.07 10.53 -4.92
N HIS A 67 0.34 11.19 -6.04
CA HIS A 67 1.66 11.38 -6.60
C HIS A 67 1.88 12.81 -7.08
N VAL A 68 3.14 13.20 -7.23
CA VAL A 68 3.57 14.48 -7.78
C VAL A 68 4.52 14.30 -8.96
N ARG A 69 4.47 15.25 -9.89
CA ARG A 69 5.50 15.46 -10.91
C ARG A 69 6.00 16.90 -10.81
N ARG A 70 7.29 17.06 -10.52
CA ARG A 70 7.96 18.36 -10.45
C ARG A 70 8.14 18.96 -11.85
N LYS A 71 7.88 20.25 -11.99
CA LYS A 71 8.13 21.05 -13.22
C LYS A 71 9.21 22.12 -13.00
N ASP A 72 9.59 22.34 -11.74
CA ASP A 72 10.56 23.34 -11.29
C ASP A 72 11.98 22.80 -11.14
N GLY A 73 12.22 21.53 -11.49
CA GLY A 73 13.53 20.87 -11.34
C GLY A 73 13.82 20.36 -9.93
N GLY A 74 12.86 20.44 -8.99
CA GLY A 74 12.99 19.85 -7.67
C GLY A 74 13.07 18.32 -7.68
N ALA A 75 13.43 17.74 -6.55
CA ALA A 75 13.59 16.29 -6.41
C ALA A 75 12.28 15.54 -6.72
N ALA A 76 12.38 14.45 -7.48
CA ALA A 76 11.26 13.53 -7.69
C ALA A 76 10.87 12.83 -6.37
N GLU A 77 9.71 12.18 -6.36
CA GLU A 77 9.31 11.36 -5.22
C GLU A 77 10.40 10.33 -4.87
N PRO A 78 10.79 10.22 -3.58
CA PRO A 78 11.80 9.28 -3.18
C PRO A 78 11.30 7.84 -3.34
N VAL A 79 12.13 6.98 -3.91
CA VAL A 79 11.95 5.53 -3.82
C VAL A 79 12.54 5.08 -2.48
N PRO A 80 11.75 4.46 -1.59
CA PRO A 80 12.28 3.94 -0.33
C PRO A 80 13.40 2.94 -0.59
N SER A 81 14.50 3.02 0.17
CA SER A 81 15.62 2.08 0.00
C SER A 81 15.25 0.66 0.41
N ASP A 82 14.34 0.54 1.38
CA ASP A 82 13.96 -0.70 2.03
C ASP A 82 12.49 -1.00 1.74
N ASN A 83 12.21 -2.26 1.40
CA ASN A 83 10.86 -2.78 1.27
C ASN A 83 10.31 -3.13 2.66
N VAL A 84 9.22 -2.47 3.04
CA VAL A 84 8.58 -2.59 4.33
C VAL A 84 7.11 -2.96 4.15
N VAL A 85 6.70 -4.06 4.76
CA VAL A 85 5.29 -4.46 4.87
C VAL A 85 4.82 -4.17 6.28
N ARG A 86 4.05 -3.10 6.48
CA ARG A 86 3.49 -2.73 7.79
C ARG A 86 2.09 -3.32 7.98
N LEU A 87 1.89 -4.01 9.11
CA LEU A 87 0.60 -4.59 9.49
C LEU A 87 -0.25 -3.53 10.20
N ALA A 88 -1.37 -3.14 9.59
CA ALA A 88 -2.36 -2.32 10.29
C ALA A 88 -3.30 -3.22 11.11
N PRO A 89 -3.53 -2.92 12.41
CA PRO A 89 -4.57 -3.58 13.20
C PRO A 89 -5.91 -3.54 12.48
N ASP A 90 -6.56 -4.68 12.37
CA ASP A 90 -7.86 -4.87 11.71
C ASP A 90 -7.93 -4.29 10.27
N GLY A 91 -6.78 -3.97 9.66
CA GLY A 91 -6.69 -3.18 8.44
C GLY A 91 -5.81 -3.81 7.36
N PRO A 92 -5.36 -3.03 6.36
CA PRO A 92 -4.57 -3.55 5.25
C PRO A 92 -3.12 -3.89 5.61
N LEU A 93 -2.40 -4.48 4.64
CA LEU A 93 -0.94 -4.47 4.60
C LEU A 93 -0.50 -3.20 3.86
N TYR A 94 0.18 -2.28 4.54
CA TYR A 94 0.81 -1.14 3.87
C TYR A 94 2.21 -1.53 3.42
N VAL A 95 2.45 -1.54 2.11
CA VAL A 95 3.76 -1.84 1.54
C VAL A 95 4.40 -0.54 1.06
N ARG A 96 5.62 -0.27 1.52
CA ARG A 96 6.49 0.79 1.00
C ARG A 96 7.77 0.15 0.44
N GLY A 97 8.26 0.59 -0.71
CA GLY A 97 9.43 -0.03 -1.36
C GLY A 97 9.50 0.26 -2.85
N GLU A 98 10.20 -0.55 -3.63
CA GLU A 98 10.03 -0.61 -5.09
C GLU A 98 9.09 -1.79 -5.42
N VAL A 99 7.79 -1.52 -5.53
CA VAL A 99 6.75 -2.57 -5.56
C VAL A 99 6.26 -2.81 -6.97
N GLU A 100 6.23 -4.08 -7.37
CA GLU A 100 5.60 -4.55 -8.61
C GLU A 100 4.53 -5.59 -8.27
N ILE A 101 3.27 -5.30 -8.58
CA ILE A 101 2.17 -6.26 -8.49
C ILE A 101 1.99 -6.89 -9.87
N VAL A 102 2.16 -8.21 -9.95
CA VAL A 102 1.98 -8.97 -11.19
C VAL A 102 0.93 -10.05 -11.02
N THR A 103 0.18 -10.35 -12.06
CA THR A 103 -0.71 -11.52 -12.10
C THR A 103 0.11 -12.83 -12.16
N PRO A 104 -0.53 -13.98 -11.89
CA PRO A 104 0.10 -15.29 -12.07
C PRO A 104 0.59 -15.59 -13.49
N ASP A 105 0.01 -14.95 -14.52
CA ASP A 105 0.46 -15.07 -15.91
C ASP A 105 1.59 -14.09 -16.29
N GLY A 106 2.06 -13.27 -15.34
CA GLY A 106 3.17 -12.34 -15.54
C GLY A 106 2.76 -10.93 -15.99
N THR A 107 1.47 -10.66 -16.19
CA THR A 107 0.98 -9.31 -16.52
C THR A 107 1.23 -8.34 -15.35
N LEU A 108 1.92 -7.23 -15.61
CA LEU A 108 2.09 -6.15 -14.63
C LEU A 108 0.76 -5.44 -14.38
N LEU A 109 0.28 -5.46 -13.14
CA LEU A 109 -0.93 -4.77 -12.70
C LEU A 109 -0.65 -3.36 -12.18
N LEU A 110 0.43 -3.20 -11.43
CA LEU A 110 0.79 -1.94 -10.77
C LEU A 110 2.29 -1.92 -10.47
N LYS A 111 2.95 -0.79 -10.76
CA LYS A 111 4.28 -0.47 -10.24
C LYS A 111 4.18 0.83 -9.44
N ASP A 112 4.62 0.80 -8.19
CA ASP A 112 4.51 1.95 -7.29
C ASP A 112 5.52 1.87 -6.14
N THR A 113 5.67 2.96 -5.40
CA THR A 113 6.45 2.98 -4.16
C THR A 113 5.62 2.66 -2.92
N ARG A 114 4.29 2.79 -3.00
CA ARG A 114 3.37 2.72 -1.86
C ARG A 114 2.06 2.05 -2.28
N VAL A 115 1.68 0.97 -1.60
CA VAL A 115 0.41 0.27 -1.86
C VAL A 115 -0.24 -0.21 -0.57
N ALA A 116 -1.57 -0.28 -0.56
CA ALA A 116 -2.33 -0.93 0.50
C ALA A 116 -2.99 -2.20 -0.03
N LEU A 117 -2.58 -3.36 0.48
CA LEU A 117 -3.06 -4.66 0.04
C LEU A 117 -4.16 -5.17 0.97
N CYS A 118 -5.20 -5.75 0.37
CA CYS A 118 -6.27 -6.41 1.10
C CYS A 118 -5.74 -7.68 1.78
N ARG A 119 -6.07 -7.84 3.07
CA ARG A 119 -5.83 -9.07 3.82
C ARG A 119 -7.07 -9.65 4.50
N CYS A 120 -8.22 -8.98 4.36
CA CYS A 120 -9.50 -9.42 4.95
C CYS A 120 -10.34 -10.30 4.02
N GLY A 121 -10.00 -10.37 2.73
CA GLY A 121 -10.74 -11.12 1.72
C GLY A 121 -11.96 -10.40 1.11
N ARG A 122 -12.39 -9.25 1.65
CA ARG A 122 -13.67 -8.61 1.29
C ARG A 122 -13.59 -7.49 0.27
N SER A 123 -12.40 -6.99 -0.04
CA SER A 123 -12.25 -5.88 -0.99
C SER A 123 -12.88 -6.18 -2.35
N ALA A 124 -13.56 -5.22 -2.96
CA ALA A 124 -13.99 -5.25 -4.36
C ALA A 124 -12.89 -4.76 -5.32
N ASN A 125 -11.79 -4.23 -4.78
CA ASN A 125 -10.63 -3.74 -5.54
C ASN A 125 -9.41 -4.67 -5.39
N LYS A 126 -9.61 -5.99 -5.21
CA LYS A 126 -8.50 -6.94 -5.00
C LYS A 126 -7.49 -6.84 -6.15
N PRO A 127 -6.18 -6.94 -5.85
CA PRO A 127 -5.58 -7.25 -4.55
C PRO A 127 -5.46 -6.05 -3.59
N LEU A 128 -5.87 -4.85 -4.01
CA LEU A 128 -5.80 -3.65 -3.18
C LEU A 128 -6.90 -3.64 -2.12
N CYS A 129 -6.64 -2.93 -1.03
CA CYS A 129 -7.64 -2.63 -0.02
C CYS A 129 -8.59 -1.52 -0.50
N ASP A 130 -9.85 -1.54 -0.03
CA ASP A 130 -10.89 -0.54 -0.29
C ASP A 130 -11.71 -0.19 0.97
N ASN A 131 -11.15 -0.45 2.16
CA ASN A 131 -11.79 -0.34 3.47
C ASN A 131 -12.94 -1.33 3.80
N SER A 132 -13.21 -2.33 2.97
CA SER A 132 -14.20 -3.40 3.29
C SER A 132 -13.84 -4.29 4.49
N HIS A 133 -12.72 -4.01 5.17
CA HIS A 133 -12.30 -4.67 6.41
C HIS A 133 -13.02 -4.13 7.66
N GLU A 134 -13.51 -2.88 7.62
CA GLU A 134 -14.12 -2.21 8.76
C GLU A 134 -15.33 -3.00 9.29
N GLY A 135 -15.30 -3.33 10.59
CA GLY A 135 -16.36 -4.12 11.24
C GLY A 135 -16.43 -5.60 10.85
N HIS A 136 -15.52 -6.09 10.00
CA HIS A 136 -15.60 -7.44 9.43
C HIS A 136 -14.29 -8.24 9.47
N PHE A 137 -13.19 -7.60 9.83
CA PHE A 137 -11.88 -8.22 9.94
C PHE A 137 -11.34 -8.02 11.35
N SER A 138 -10.76 -9.08 11.91
CA SER A 138 -10.12 -9.02 13.21
C SER A 138 -8.74 -9.65 13.12
N ASP A 139 -7.73 -8.83 13.36
CA ASP A 139 -6.35 -9.23 13.49
C ASP A 139 -5.55 -8.10 14.16
N SER A 140 -4.92 -8.41 15.29
CA SER A 140 -4.15 -7.43 16.06
C SER A 140 -2.96 -6.81 15.30
N GLY A 141 -2.52 -7.43 14.20
CA GLY A 141 -1.31 -7.05 13.49
C GLY A 141 -0.04 -7.30 14.30
N ARG A 142 -0.10 -8.01 15.44
CA ARG A 142 1.06 -8.34 16.27
C ARG A 142 1.68 -9.66 15.84
N LEU A 143 3.01 -9.68 15.76
CA LEU A 143 3.78 -10.90 15.57
C LEU A 143 4.43 -11.35 16.88
N GLY A 144 4.61 -12.65 17.06
CA GLY A 144 5.42 -13.18 18.16
C GLY A 144 6.91 -12.84 18.00
N THR A 145 7.73 -13.21 18.98
CA THR A 145 9.20 -12.99 18.95
C THR A 145 9.96 -14.03 18.12
N GLY A 146 9.26 -14.98 17.50
CA GLY A 146 9.86 -16.13 16.83
C GLY A 146 10.06 -15.93 15.34
N GLY A 147 11.29 -16.16 14.87
CA GLY A 147 11.54 -16.60 13.48
C GLY A 147 11.98 -15.54 12.48
N VAL A 148 12.70 -14.53 12.94
CA VAL A 148 13.29 -13.50 12.08
C VAL A 148 14.71 -13.92 11.70
N LYS A 149 14.96 -14.12 10.41
CA LYS A 149 16.32 -14.34 9.88
C LYS A 149 16.90 -12.99 9.47
N GLU A 150 18.18 -12.75 9.74
CA GLU A 150 18.88 -11.60 9.17
C GLU A 150 18.80 -11.65 7.64
N GLY A 151 18.56 -10.50 7.03
CA GLY A 151 18.33 -10.38 5.60
C GLY A 151 18.27 -8.92 5.17
N GLU A 152 18.51 -8.69 3.89
CA GLU A 152 18.38 -7.39 3.25
C GLU A 152 16.90 -7.05 3.04
N ALA A 153 16.59 -5.76 2.91
CA ALA A 153 15.27 -5.28 2.51
C ALA A 153 15.32 -4.50 1.18
N ARG A 154 16.48 -4.45 0.51
CA ARG A 154 16.73 -3.56 -0.64
C ARG A 154 16.60 -4.27 -1.98
N GLY A 155 15.94 -3.64 -2.93
CA GLY A 155 15.75 -4.15 -4.29
C GLY A 155 14.28 -4.23 -4.68
N ALA A 156 13.97 -4.80 -5.84
CA ALA A 156 12.58 -4.94 -6.29
C ALA A 156 11.80 -5.93 -5.40
N LEU A 157 10.58 -5.55 -5.00
CA LEU A 157 9.61 -6.42 -4.34
C LEU A 157 8.48 -6.74 -5.30
N LYS A 158 8.47 -7.98 -5.79
CA LYS A 158 7.40 -8.51 -6.63
C LYS A 158 6.33 -9.16 -5.75
N ILE A 159 5.07 -8.82 -6.03
CA ILE A 159 3.90 -9.32 -5.31
C ILE A 159 2.96 -9.96 -6.32
N THR A 160 2.72 -11.26 -6.17
CA THR A 160 1.79 -12.02 -7.02
C THR A 160 0.57 -12.44 -6.21
N PRO A 161 -0.64 -11.88 -6.45
CA PRO A 161 -1.87 -12.41 -5.90
C PRO A 161 -2.17 -13.77 -6.55
N ALA A 162 -1.95 -14.87 -5.82
CA ALA A 162 -2.29 -16.20 -6.31
C ALA A 162 -3.80 -16.31 -6.47
N ARG A 163 -4.28 -16.92 -7.58
CA ARG A 163 -5.72 -17.13 -7.83
C ARG A 163 -6.36 -17.79 -6.62
N ASN A 164 -7.44 -17.20 -6.11
CA ASN A 164 -8.19 -17.69 -4.94
C ASN A 164 -7.30 -17.95 -3.70
N GLY A 165 -6.19 -17.22 -3.59
CA GLY A 165 -5.10 -17.58 -2.70
C GLY A 165 -4.34 -16.39 -2.10
N PRO A 166 -3.19 -16.65 -1.47
CA PRO A 166 -2.41 -15.64 -0.77
C PRO A 166 -1.73 -14.61 -1.70
N LEU A 167 -1.14 -13.59 -1.10
CA LEU A 167 -0.16 -12.71 -1.74
C LEU A 167 1.21 -13.38 -1.65
N LEU A 168 1.81 -13.71 -2.79
CA LEU A 168 3.16 -14.27 -2.87
C LEU A 168 4.15 -13.12 -3.03
N LEU A 169 4.99 -12.91 -2.02
CA LEU A 169 6.05 -11.90 -2.05
C LEU A 169 7.35 -12.57 -2.50
N GLU A 170 8.04 -11.95 -3.44
CA GLU A 170 9.36 -12.33 -3.93
C GLU A 170 10.28 -11.09 -3.95
N GLY A 171 11.39 -11.17 -3.23
CA GLY A 171 12.31 -10.06 -3.02
C GLY A 171 12.62 -9.86 -1.53
N PRO A 172 13.66 -9.10 -1.21
CA PRO A 172 14.02 -8.77 0.17
C PRO A 172 13.02 -7.76 0.77
N PHE A 173 12.48 -8.06 1.95
CA PHE A 173 11.60 -7.14 2.69
C PHE A 173 11.63 -7.44 4.20
N LEU A 174 11.17 -6.49 5.00
CA LEU A 174 10.87 -6.69 6.42
C LEU A 174 9.38 -6.45 6.70
N ILE A 175 8.85 -7.11 7.71
CA ILE A 175 7.51 -6.86 8.23
C ILE A 175 7.62 -5.97 9.47
N VAL A 176 6.85 -4.89 9.52
CA VAL A 176 6.67 -4.09 10.75
C VAL A 176 5.30 -4.42 11.31
N ASP A 177 5.27 -4.93 12.53
CA ASP A 177 4.02 -5.25 13.18
C ASP A 177 3.30 -3.98 13.72
N ALA A 178 2.10 -4.16 14.27
CA ALA A 178 1.30 -3.07 14.80
C ALA A 178 1.96 -2.30 15.96
N GLU A 179 2.91 -2.91 16.67
CA GLU A 179 3.66 -2.28 17.77
C GLU A 179 4.92 -1.56 17.25
N GLY A 180 5.18 -1.60 15.95
CA GLY A 180 6.37 -1.00 15.33
C GLY A 180 7.60 -1.90 15.42
N ARG A 181 7.47 -3.16 15.86
CA ARG A 181 8.60 -4.09 15.92
C ARG A 181 8.92 -4.58 14.51
N GLU A 182 10.19 -4.57 14.17
CA GLU A 182 10.68 -5.06 12.89
C GLU A 182 10.94 -6.56 12.94
N HIS A 183 10.43 -7.25 11.93
CA HIS A 183 10.57 -8.67 11.73
C HIS A 183 11.15 -8.90 10.33
N ARG A 184 12.46 -9.14 10.25
CA ARG A 184 13.11 -9.49 8.98
C ARG A 184 12.62 -10.84 8.48
N THR A 185 12.03 -10.83 7.30
CA THR A 185 11.59 -12.04 6.61
C THR A 185 12.64 -12.48 5.60
N GLY A 186 12.61 -13.74 5.17
CA GLY A 186 13.41 -14.16 4.03
C GLY A 186 12.96 -13.48 2.74
N ALA A 187 13.62 -13.78 1.61
CA ALA A 187 13.29 -13.20 0.30
C ALA A 187 11.95 -13.67 -0.30
N ARG A 188 11.17 -14.48 0.44
CA ARG A 188 9.89 -15.04 0.01
C ARG A 188 8.94 -15.22 1.19
N ALA A 189 7.66 -14.86 0.99
CA ALA A 189 6.58 -15.24 1.90
C ALA A 189 5.25 -15.37 1.18
N ALA A 190 4.33 -16.11 1.77
CA ALA A 190 2.92 -16.11 1.39
C ALA A 190 2.11 -15.42 2.50
N LEU A 191 1.56 -14.24 2.20
CA LEU A 191 0.74 -13.47 3.13
C LEU A 191 -0.75 -13.76 2.91
N CYS A 192 -1.50 -13.91 4.00
CA CYS A 192 -2.93 -14.16 3.96
C CYS A 192 -3.65 -13.01 3.27
N ARG A 193 -4.48 -13.37 2.28
CA ARG A 193 -5.36 -12.44 1.56
C ARG A 193 -6.85 -12.68 1.86
N CYS A 194 -7.19 -13.88 2.33
CA CYS A 194 -8.57 -14.33 2.52
C CYS A 194 -9.18 -13.95 3.87
N GLY A 195 -8.39 -13.43 4.81
CA GLY A 195 -8.84 -13.08 6.16
C GLY A 195 -9.03 -14.25 7.15
N ALA A 196 -9.01 -15.50 6.69
CA ALA A 196 -9.33 -16.66 7.52
C ALA A 196 -8.14 -17.37 8.18
N SER A 197 -6.89 -16.99 7.85
CA SER A 197 -5.71 -17.68 8.40
C SER A 197 -5.66 -17.61 9.93
N LYS A 198 -5.22 -18.70 10.56
CA LYS A 198 -4.94 -18.79 12.00
C LYS A 198 -3.50 -18.40 12.33
N ASN A 199 -2.66 -18.21 11.31
CA ASN A 199 -1.25 -17.82 11.43
C ASN A 199 -0.98 -16.46 10.74
N LYS A 200 -1.90 -15.51 10.89
CA LYS A 200 -1.77 -14.17 10.28
C LYS A 200 -0.46 -13.48 10.74
N PRO A 201 0.18 -12.70 9.85
CA PRO A 201 -0.23 -12.32 8.50
C PRO A 201 0.09 -13.38 7.45
N PHE A 202 0.65 -14.53 7.82
CA PHE A 202 1.05 -15.57 6.87
C PHE A 202 -0.14 -16.42 6.43
N CYS A 203 0.01 -17.08 5.29
CA CYS A 203 -0.96 -18.06 4.80
C CYS A 203 -0.69 -19.44 5.40
N ASP A 204 -1.73 -20.08 5.91
CA ASP A 204 -1.75 -21.45 6.45
C ASP A 204 -2.62 -22.41 5.61
N GLY A 205 -3.18 -21.93 4.50
CA GLY A 205 -4.02 -22.73 3.61
C GLY A 205 -5.52 -22.57 3.81
N SER A 206 -5.99 -21.84 4.84
CA SER A 206 -7.43 -21.68 5.13
C SER A 206 -8.25 -21.11 3.97
N HIS A 207 -7.63 -20.41 3.01
CA HIS A 207 -8.32 -19.95 1.78
C HIS A 207 -9.00 -21.09 1.01
N ARG A 208 -8.43 -22.31 1.02
CA ARG A 208 -9.01 -23.49 0.38
C ARG A 208 -10.22 -24.00 1.14
N GLU A 209 -10.12 -24.01 2.47
CA GLU A 209 -11.17 -24.51 3.38
C GLU A 209 -12.43 -23.64 3.32
N ILE A 210 -12.24 -22.31 3.26
CA ILE A 210 -13.36 -21.36 3.22
C ILE A 210 -13.85 -21.05 1.80
N GLY A 211 -13.26 -21.68 0.77
CA GLY A 211 -13.61 -21.41 -0.63
C GLY A 211 -13.41 -19.95 -1.04
N PHE A 212 -12.33 -19.31 -0.59
CA PHE A 212 -12.05 -17.90 -0.91
C PHE A 212 -11.96 -17.69 -2.42
N THR A 213 -12.69 -16.71 -2.94
CA THR A 213 -12.60 -16.27 -4.33
C THR A 213 -12.05 -14.85 -4.41
N ASP A 214 -11.20 -14.60 -5.41
CA ASP A 214 -10.63 -13.27 -5.66
C ASP A 214 -11.34 -12.43 -6.71
N GLU A 215 -12.45 -12.95 -7.22
CA GLU A 215 -13.47 -12.19 -7.94
C GLU A 215 -14.11 -11.09 -7.07
#